data_AF-A0A3R7NBL7-F1
#
_entry.id   AF-A0A3R7NBL7-F1
#
_cell.length_a   1.000
_cell.length_b   1.000
_cell.length_c   1.000
_cell.angle_alpha   90.00
_cell.angle_beta   90.00
_cell.angle_gamma   90.00
#
_symmetry.space_group_name_H-M   'P 1'
#
loop_
_entity.id
_entity.type
_entity.pdbx_description
1 polymer ?
#
loop_
_entity_poly.entity_id
_entity_poly.type
_entity_poly.pdbx_seq_one_letter_code
_entity_poly.pdbx_strand_id
1 'polypeptide(L)'
;MSTTSQAALDDEIRRRLSKLSAYKQAEYHCVEAIAALRHSLREVLELEGDTPGTDGDGANESGGGGRAELARARQAVRRAHQQLDRLVKEAQRASRREGGEYEADLKELLRHVESAKRWYRECFRVVPATAAAHLPQPDTGVALGVAEDAYAPPPMRSGAADLTVPLLAGSGGGRGRGTGNWCAAAAPRPTVSDEEFLEFADEVRRNDDLAEAALDRIAYGLSRLHENALNVTSELHTQRELLDDVEGKVNTTHTKLSRMNARLRKLLAEKKKCDWFMYAFCCALLLGVVAAIAVLLKS
;
A
#
# COMPACT_ATOMS: atom_id res chain seq x y z
N MET A 1 0.95 30.42 -15.01
CA MET A 1 2.07 30.48 -15.98
C MET A 1 3.03 29.29 -15.89
N SER A 2 2.89 28.37 -14.91
CA SER A 2 3.80 27.22 -14.73
C SER A 2 3.50 25.99 -15.61
N THR A 3 2.27 25.88 -16.15
CA THR A 3 1.82 24.70 -16.92
C THR A 3 2.48 24.57 -18.29
N THR A 4 2.80 25.69 -18.95
CA THR A 4 3.42 25.71 -20.28
C THR A 4 4.86 25.18 -20.25
N SER A 5 5.58 25.39 -19.15
CA SER A 5 6.94 24.86 -18.95
C SER A 5 6.92 23.35 -18.69
N GLN A 6 5.88 22.85 -18.02
CA GLN A 6 5.77 21.44 -17.67
C GLN A 6 5.38 20.60 -18.89
N ALA A 7 4.43 21.08 -19.70
CA ALA A 7 4.06 20.42 -20.96
C ALA A 7 5.25 20.31 -21.94
N ALA A 8 6.09 21.34 -22.02
CA ALA A 8 7.30 21.31 -22.85
C ALA A 8 8.35 20.29 -22.36
N LEU A 9 8.47 20.14 -21.03
CA LEU A 9 9.32 19.12 -20.41
C LEU A 9 8.80 17.71 -20.68
N ASP A 10 7.49 17.49 -20.55
CA ASP A 10 6.86 16.19 -20.79
C ASP A 10 6.99 15.75 -22.26
N ASP A 11 6.91 16.70 -23.20
CA ASP A 11 7.12 16.43 -24.62
C ASP A 11 8.57 16.07 -24.95
N GLU A 12 9.54 16.73 -24.30
CA GLU A 12 10.96 16.38 -24.43
C GLU A 12 11.27 15.00 -23.82
N ILE A 13 10.68 14.68 -22.67
CA ILE A 13 10.79 13.36 -22.05
C ILE A 13 10.21 12.29 -23.00
N ARG A 14 9.04 12.51 -23.61
CA ARG A 14 8.46 11.58 -24.60
C ARG A 14 9.38 11.37 -25.81
N ARG A 15 10.00 12.43 -26.33
CA ARG A 15 10.97 12.34 -27.46
C ARG A 15 12.23 11.56 -27.10
N ARG A 16 12.66 11.61 -25.83
CA ARG A 16 13.80 10.81 -25.34
C ARG A 16 13.40 9.36 -25.10
N LEU A 17 12.22 9.13 -24.55
CA LEU A 17 11.66 7.79 -24.34
C LEU A 17 11.49 7.04 -25.65
N SER A 18 11.01 7.68 -26.71
CA SER A 18 10.83 7.04 -28.02
C SER A 18 12.14 6.56 -28.67
N LYS A 19 13.31 7.01 -28.18
CA LYS A 19 14.63 6.58 -28.64
C LYS A 19 15.19 5.39 -27.86
N LEU A 20 14.59 5.05 -26.72
CA LEU A 20 15.03 3.97 -25.83
C LEU A 20 14.39 2.63 -26.22
N SER A 21 14.95 1.51 -25.72
CA SER A 21 14.38 0.18 -25.92
C SER A 21 12.97 0.07 -25.31
N ALA A 22 12.18 -0.90 -25.78
CA ALA A 22 10.83 -1.09 -25.30
C ALA A 22 10.81 -1.43 -23.80
N TYR A 23 11.81 -2.16 -23.32
CA TYR A 23 11.99 -2.39 -21.89
C TYR A 23 12.28 -1.11 -21.12
N LYS A 24 13.22 -0.26 -21.58
CA LYS A 24 13.58 0.98 -20.87
C LYS A 24 12.42 1.99 -20.83
N GLN A 25 11.58 2.02 -21.86
CA GLN A 25 10.33 2.78 -21.82
C GLN A 25 9.36 2.24 -20.76
N ALA A 26 9.17 0.93 -20.69
CA ALA A 26 8.30 0.30 -19.70
C ALA A 26 8.84 0.43 -18.25
N GLU A 27 10.16 0.38 -18.07
CA GLU A 27 10.84 0.64 -16.80
C GLU A 27 10.57 2.06 -16.32
N TYR A 28 10.73 3.06 -17.18
CA TYR A 28 10.45 4.45 -16.84
C TYR A 28 9.00 4.63 -16.37
N HIS A 29 8.03 4.12 -17.12
CA HIS A 29 6.62 4.22 -16.74
C HIS A 29 6.30 3.47 -15.44
N CYS A 30 6.95 2.33 -15.16
CA CYS A 30 6.84 1.66 -13.87
C CYS A 30 7.36 2.54 -12.73
N VAL A 31 8.52 3.17 -12.89
CA VAL A 31 9.12 4.03 -11.87
C VAL A 31 8.26 5.27 -11.62
N GLU A 32 7.72 5.88 -12.67
CA GLU A 32 6.78 6.98 -12.60
C GLU A 32 5.50 6.57 -11.85
N ALA A 33 4.93 5.41 -12.14
CA ALA A 33 3.77 4.88 -11.44
C ALA A 33 4.06 4.57 -9.96
N ILE A 34 5.26 4.08 -9.62
CA ILE A 34 5.70 3.93 -8.23
C ILE A 34 5.72 5.28 -7.53
N ALA A 35 6.28 6.31 -8.16
CA ALA A 35 6.33 7.66 -7.60
C ALA A 35 4.91 8.23 -7.38
N ALA A 36 4.01 8.07 -8.34
CA ALA A 36 2.62 8.49 -8.25
C ALA A 36 1.87 7.77 -7.12
N LEU A 37 2.07 6.45 -6.98
CA LEU A 37 1.49 5.65 -5.89
C LEU A 37 1.98 6.16 -4.52
N ARG A 38 3.30 6.38 -4.38
CA ARG A 38 3.90 6.89 -3.14
C ARG A 38 3.42 8.30 -2.79
N HIS A 39 3.22 9.16 -3.78
CA HIS A 39 2.67 10.49 -3.57
C HIS A 39 1.22 10.43 -3.08
N SER A 40 0.39 9.63 -3.75
CA SER A 40 -1.01 9.42 -3.36
C SER A 40 -1.13 8.81 -1.96
N LEU A 41 -0.20 7.93 -1.57
CA LEU A 41 -0.16 7.34 -0.22
C LEU A 41 0.19 8.39 0.86
N ARG A 42 1.14 9.29 0.57
CA ARG A 42 1.45 10.40 1.50
C ARG A 42 0.27 11.35 1.66
N GLU A 43 -0.41 11.69 0.57
CA GLU A 43 -1.62 12.53 0.61
C GLU A 43 -2.71 11.91 1.50
N VAL A 44 -2.92 10.59 1.42
CA VAL A 44 -3.85 9.89 2.33
C VAL A 44 -3.41 9.98 3.79
N LEU A 45 -2.11 9.79 4.07
CA LEU A 45 -1.58 9.85 5.44
C LEU A 45 -1.66 11.25 6.04
N GLU A 46 -1.40 12.29 5.24
CA GLU A 46 -1.54 13.71 5.65
C GLU A 46 -3.00 14.01 5.99
N LEU A 47 -3.93 13.63 5.10
CA LEU A 47 -5.37 13.82 5.33
C LEU A 47 -5.94 12.97 6.47
N GLU A 48 -5.34 11.83 6.80
CA GLU A 48 -5.72 11.02 7.97
C GLU A 48 -5.15 11.60 9.27
N GLY A 49 -3.91 12.12 9.25
CA GLY A 49 -3.29 12.78 10.41
C GLY A 49 -3.97 14.09 10.81
N ASP A 50 -4.53 14.82 9.84
CA ASP A 50 -5.28 16.07 10.05
C ASP A 50 -6.74 15.85 10.48
N THR A 51 -7.15 14.61 10.81
CA THR A 51 -8.44 14.36 11.48
C THR A 51 -8.24 14.30 13.01
N PRO A 52 -8.22 15.45 13.72
CA PRO A 52 -8.15 15.42 15.17
C PRO A 52 -9.39 14.73 15.72
N GLY A 53 -9.18 13.78 16.63
CA GLY A 53 -10.23 13.11 17.39
C GLY A 53 -11.20 14.15 17.94
N THR A 54 -12.40 14.21 17.35
CA THR A 54 -13.45 15.14 17.75
C THR A 54 -14.26 14.48 18.86
N ASP A 55 -13.64 14.38 20.03
CA ASP A 55 -14.36 14.46 21.32
C ASP A 55 -14.41 15.95 21.66
N GLY A 56 -15.37 16.67 21.08
CA GLY A 56 -15.40 18.13 21.21
C GLY A 56 -16.56 18.74 20.46
N ASP A 57 -17.67 18.88 21.18
CA ASP A 57 -18.87 19.64 20.87
C ASP A 57 -18.52 21.00 20.22
N GLY A 58 -18.77 21.13 18.92
CA GLY A 58 -18.33 22.29 18.14
C GLY A 58 -18.68 22.17 16.67
N ALA A 59 -19.97 22.30 16.36
CA ALA A 59 -20.47 22.43 15.00
C ALA A 59 -19.81 23.62 14.29
N ASN A 60 -18.84 23.34 13.44
CA ASN A 60 -18.38 24.29 12.43
C ASN A 60 -18.19 23.54 11.10
N GLU A 61 -18.74 24.10 10.03
CA GLU A 61 -19.08 23.49 8.73
C GLU A 61 -17.89 22.98 7.88
N SER A 62 -16.70 22.78 8.46
CA SER A 62 -15.47 22.40 7.75
C SER A 62 -15.22 20.88 7.66
N GLY A 63 -15.99 20.04 8.37
CA GLY A 63 -15.77 18.58 8.43
C GLY A 63 -16.17 17.80 7.17
N GLY A 64 -17.03 18.37 6.32
CA GLY A 64 -17.51 17.71 5.09
C GLY A 64 -16.47 17.65 3.96
N GLY A 65 -15.60 18.66 3.88
CA GLY A 65 -14.55 18.77 2.86
C GLY A 65 -13.47 17.70 3.04
N GLY A 66 -12.90 17.59 4.24
CA GLY A 66 -11.83 16.64 4.54
C GLY A 66 -12.22 15.17 4.32
N ARG A 67 -13.46 14.79 4.64
CA ARG A 67 -13.94 13.41 4.39
C ARG A 67 -14.11 13.11 2.89
N ALA A 68 -14.56 14.08 2.09
CA ALA A 68 -14.67 13.94 0.65
C ALA A 68 -13.29 13.93 -0.04
N GLU A 69 -12.35 14.74 0.45
CA GLU A 69 -10.96 14.78 -0.02
C GLU A 69 -10.22 13.48 0.31
N LEU A 70 -10.36 12.96 1.54
CA LEU A 70 -9.80 11.66 1.93
C LEU A 70 -10.36 10.52 1.06
N ALA A 71 -11.66 10.54 0.76
CA ALA A 71 -12.26 9.56 -0.14
C ALA A 71 -11.69 9.62 -1.57
N ARG A 72 -11.44 10.82 -2.09
CA ARG A 72 -10.79 11.04 -3.39
C ARG A 72 -9.34 10.57 -3.39
N ALA A 73 -8.56 10.91 -2.37
CA ALA A 73 -7.18 10.48 -2.20
C ALA A 73 -7.07 8.95 -2.15
N ARG A 74 -7.93 8.29 -1.36
CA ARG A 74 -8.02 6.81 -1.33
C ARG A 74 -8.41 6.20 -2.68
N GLN A 75 -9.28 6.86 -3.45
CA GLN A 75 -9.61 6.42 -4.81
C GLN A 75 -8.43 6.61 -5.78
N ALA A 76 -7.65 7.68 -5.65
CA ALA A 76 -6.44 7.94 -6.43
C ALA A 76 -5.39 6.86 -6.18
N VAL A 77 -5.14 6.49 -4.91
CA VAL A 77 -4.24 5.39 -4.56
C VAL A 77 -4.66 4.08 -5.24
N ARG A 78 -5.95 3.73 -5.19
CA ARG A 78 -6.45 2.50 -5.84
C ARG A 78 -6.22 2.49 -7.35
N ARG A 79 -6.44 3.62 -8.03
CA ARG A 79 -6.16 3.76 -9.46
C ARG A 79 -4.67 3.63 -9.77
N ALA A 80 -3.82 4.30 -8.99
CA ALA A 80 -2.37 4.21 -9.14
C ALA A 80 -1.85 2.79 -8.92
N HIS A 81 -2.39 2.05 -7.93
CA HIS A 81 -2.05 0.66 -7.68
C HIS A 81 -2.43 -0.25 -8.86
N GLN A 82 -3.65 -0.11 -9.39
CA GLN A 82 -4.09 -0.87 -10.57
C GLN A 82 -3.27 -0.55 -11.82
N GLN A 83 -2.87 0.71 -12.01
CA GLN A 83 -2.02 1.13 -13.11
C GLN A 83 -0.61 0.53 -12.99
N LEU A 84 -0.04 0.52 -11.78
CA LEU A 84 1.25 -0.11 -11.53
C LEU A 84 1.23 -1.61 -11.89
N ASP A 85 0.17 -2.34 -11.54
CA ASP A 85 0.03 -3.76 -11.89
C ASP A 85 0.01 -4.02 -13.41
N ARG A 86 -0.57 -3.11 -14.18
CA ARG A 86 -0.59 -3.21 -15.66
C ARG A 86 0.81 -2.98 -16.22
N LEU A 87 1.47 -1.91 -15.78
CA LEU A 87 2.80 -1.54 -16.26
C LEU A 87 3.87 -2.58 -15.90
N VAL A 88 3.77 -3.21 -14.73
CA VAL A 88 4.67 -4.30 -14.33
C VAL A 88 4.56 -5.50 -15.28
N LYS A 89 3.34 -5.86 -15.69
CA LYS A 89 3.13 -6.93 -16.68
C LYS A 89 3.70 -6.55 -18.04
N GLU A 90 3.59 -5.29 -18.43
CA GLU A 90 4.18 -4.77 -19.68
C GLU A 90 5.71 -4.79 -19.64
N ALA A 91 6.33 -4.34 -18.55
CA ALA A 91 7.79 -4.40 -18.36
C ALA A 91 8.31 -5.85 -18.38
N GLN A 92 7.60 -6.78 -17.73
CA GLN A 92 7.94 -8.21 -17.79
C GLN A 92 7.81 -8.78 -19.22
N ARG A 93 6.78 -8.38 -19.98
CA ARG A 93 6.63 -8.80 -21.39
C ARG A 93 7.72 -8.20 -22.28
N ALA A 94 8.08 -6.94 -22.07
CA ALA A 94 9.14 -6.26 -22.81
C ALA A 94 10.51 -6.91 -22.54
N SER A 95 10.83 -7.21 -21.28
CA SER A 95 12.05 -7.91 -20.88
C SER A 95 12.17 -9.30 -21.56
N ARG A 96 11.07 -10.05 -21.66
CA ARG A 96 11.04 -11.35 -22.35
C ARG A 96 11.28 -11.23 -23.87
N ARG A 97 10.83 -10.13 -24.49
CA ARG A 97 11.06 -9.88 -25.93
C ARG A 97 12.52 -9.54 -26.23
N GLU A 98 13.20 -8.91 -25.28
CA GLU A 98 14.60 -8.47 -25.40
C GLU A 98 15.61 -9.53 -24.91
N GLY A 99 15.19 -10.80 -24.77
CA GLY A 99 16.11 -11.93 -24.62
C GLY A 99 16.85 -12.00 -23.27
N GLY A 100 16.36 -11.33 -22.23
CA GLY A 100 16.96 -11.40 -20.89
C GLY A 100 18.16 -10.49 -20.63
N GLU A 101 18.53 -9.63 -21.59
CA GLU A 101 19.60 -8.63 -21.42
C GLU A 101 19.37 -7.75 -20.16
N TYR A 102 18.10 -7.50 -19.84
CA TYR A 102 17.68 -6.67 -18.71
C TYR A 102 17.13 -7.46 -17.51
N GLU A 103 17.49 -8.74 -17.36
CA GLU A 103 16.95 -9.57 -16.26
C GLU A 103 17.32 -9.03 -14.87
N ALA A 104 18.54 -8.52 -14.71
CA ALA A 104 19.00 -7.91 -13.46
C ALA A 104 18.22 -6.62 -13.13
N ASP A 105 18.06 -5.75 -14.12
CA ASP A 105 17.27 -4.51 -13.98
C ASP A 105 15.81 -4.82 -13.65
N LEU A 106 15.23 -5.86 -14.26
CA LEU A 106 13.86 -6.28 -13.98
C LEU A 106 13.71 -6.76 -12.53
N LYS A 107 14.69 -7.50 -12.00
CA LYS A 107 14.68 -7.94 -10.59
C LYS A 107 14.69 -6.74 -9.64
N GLU A 108 15.52 -5.74 -9.91
CA GLU A 108 15.59 -4.53 -9.07
C GLU A 108 14.30 -3.70 -9.18
N LEU A 109 13.75 -3.55 -10.40
CA LEU A 109 12.46 -2.91 -10.61
C LEU A 109 11.35 -3.60 -9.80
N LEU A 110 11.28 -4.94 -9.87
CA LEU A 110 10.30 -5.72 -9.11
C LEU A 110 10.49 -5.58 -7.59
N ARG A 111 11.73 -5.42 -7.11
CA ARG A 111 12.01 -5.13 -5.69
C ARG A 111 11.40 -3.79 -5.27
N HIS A 112 11.53 -2.76 -6.10
CA HIS A 112 10.91 -1.46 -5.86
C HIS A 112 9.38 -1.49 -5.92
N VAL A 113 8.82 -2.23 -6.88
CA VAL A 113 7.37 -2.48 -6.99
C VAL A 113 6.86 -3.15 -5.71
N GLU A 114 7.53 -4.21 -5.26
CA GLU A 114 7.11 -4.96 -4.06
C GLU A 114 7.21 -4.11 -2.80
N SER A 115 8.25 -3.28 -2.68
CA SER A 115 8.36 -2.27 -1.62
C SER A 115 7.18 -1.29 -1.64
N ALA A 116 6.81 -0.76 -2.80
CA ALA A 116 5.68 0.16 -2.93
C ALA A 116 4.33 -0.52 -2.63
N LYS A 117 4.15 -1.78 -3.07
CA LYS A 117 2.97 -2.59 -2.74
C LYS A 117 2.88 -2.94 -1.26
N ARG A 118 4.01 -3.21 -0.61
CA ARG A 118 4.06 -3.42 0.84
C ARG A 118 3.57 -2.18 1.58
N TRP A 119 4.05 -1.00 1.20
CA TRP A 119 3.57 0.26 1.79
C TRP A 119 2.07 0.48 1.55
N TYR A 120 1.57 0.20 0.34
CA TYR A 120 0.13 0.22 0.07
C TYR A 120 -0.66 -0.74 0.99
N ARG A 121 -0.19 -1.98 1.16
CA ARG A 121 -0.84 -2.97 2.04
C ARG A 121 -0.82 -2.53 3.50
N GLU A 122 0.25 -1.88 3.94
CA GLU A 122 0.38 -1.33 5.29
C GLU A 122 -0.61 -0.19 5.53
N CYS A 123 -0.70 0.78 4.60
CA CYS A 123 -1.66 1.89 4.69
C CYS A 123 -3.13 1.42 4.67
N PHE A 124 -3.46 0.38 3.88
CA PHE A 124 -4.84 -0.11 3.74
C PHE A 124 -5.13 -1.37 4.56
N ARG A 125 -4.18 -1.86 5.37
CA ARG A 125 -4.24 -3.12 6.14
C ARG A 125 -4.72 -4.32 5.31
N VAL A 126 -4.35 -4.38 4.04
CA VAL A 126 -4.73 -5.49 3.14
C VAL A 126 -3.78 -6.65 3.37
N VAL A 127 -4.16 -7.62 4.21
CA VAL A 127 -3.42 -8.87 4.40
C VAL A 127 -3.51 -9.70 3.12
N PRO A 128 -2.39 -10.03 2.45
CA PRO A 128 -2.43 -10.86 1.25
C PRO A 128 -2.79 -12.31 1.61
N ALA A 129 -3.65 -12.94 0.81
CA ALA A 129 -4.09 -14.33 1.01
C ALA A 129 -2.93 -15.35 1.08
N THR A 130 -1.76 -15.03 0.55
CA THR A 130 -0.56 -15.88 0.65
C THR A 130 0.03 -15.94 2.08
N ALA A 131 -0.25 -14.96 2.94
CA ALA A 131 0.09 -15.02 4.36
C ALA A 131 -0.91 -15.88 5.16
N ALA A 132 -2.12 -16.08 4.64
CA ALA A 132 -3.09 -17.00 5.24
C ALA A 132 -2.77 -18.49 4.94
N ALA A 133 -1.89 -18.77 3.97
CA ALA A 133 -1.49 -20.13 3.59
C ALA A 133 -0.34 -20.71 4.44
N HIS A 134 0.19 -19.99 5.43
CA HIS A 134 1.25 -20.47 6.34
C HIS A 134 0.84 -20.46 7.81
N LEU A 135 -0.45 -20.38 8.11
CA LEU A 135 -0.94 -20.78 9.43
C LEU A 135 -0.93 -22.32 9.49
N PRO A 136 -0.25 -22.95 10.46
CA PRO A 136 -0.42 -24.36 10.74
C PRO A 136 -1.90 -24.57 11.06
N GLN A 137 -2.56 -25.36 10.24
CA GLN A 137 -3.91 -25.83 10.48
C GLN A 137 -3.88 -26.63 11.78
N PRO A 138 -4.59 -26.22 12.85
CA PRO A 138 -4.71 -27.06 14.03
C PRO A 138 -5.58 -28.25 13.63
N ASP A 139 -5.01 -29.43 13.80
CA ASP A 139 -5.69 -30.72 13.73
C ASP A 139 -6.91 -30.69 14.66
N THR A 140 -8.10 -30.73 14.08
CA THR A 140 -9.28 -31.30 14.73
C THR A 140 -9.85 -32.36 13.81
N GLY A 141 -9.34 -33.58 13.98
CA GLY A 141 -9.96 -34.77 13.44
C GLY A 141 -11.26 -35.12 14.17
N VAL A 142 -12.17 -35.68 13.39
CA VAL A 142 -13.27 -36.59 13.78
C VAL A 142 -14.51 -35.95 14.42
N ALA A 143 -15.59 -35.83 13.64
CA ALA A 143 -16.72 -36.76 13.77
C ALA A 143 -17.77 -36.61 12.66
N LEU A 144 -18.21 -37.78 12.17
CA LEU A 144 -19.47 -38.08 11.48
C LEU A 144 -19.64 -37.57 10.03
N GLY A 145 -19.33 -38.49 9.12
CA GLY A 145 -19.77 -38.44 7.74
C GLY A 145 -21.26 -38.68 7.56
N VAL A 146 -21.80 -38.09 6.50
CA VAL A 146 -22.85 -38.68 5.65
C VAL A 146 -22.49 -38.26 4.22
N ALA A 147 -22.30 -39.25 3.37
CA ALA A 147 -22.09 -39.07 1.94
C ALA A 147 -23.42 -38.73 1.25
N GLU A 148 -23.29 -37.91 0.20
CA GLU A 148 -24.04 -37.88 -1.07
C GLU A 148 -25.47 -38.46 -1.09
N ASP A 149 -26.45 -37.60 -1.42
CA ASP A 149 -27.00 -37.65 -2.77
C ASP A 149 -27.83 -36.40 -3.15
N ALA A 150 -27.86 -36.17 -4.46
CA ALA A 150 -28.40 -35.05 -5.23
C ALA A 150 -29.83 -34.57 -4.89
N TYR A 151 -30.09 -33.25 -5.01
CA TYR A 151 -31.10 -32.68 -5.93
C TYR A 151 -31.07 -31.13 -5.95
N ALA A 152 -30.82 -30.61 -7.16
CA ALA A 152 -31.31 -29.39 -7.83
C ALA A 152 -31.35 -27.99 -7.16
N PRO A 153 -31.08 -26.92 -7.95
CA PRO A 153 -31.10 -25.51 -7.53
C PRO A 153 -32.52 -24.91 -7.52
N PRO A 154 -32.82 -23.88 -6.70
CA PRO A 154 -34.07 -23.13 -6.84
C PRO A 154 -33.97 -22.09 -7.97
N PRO A 155 -34.98 -21.98 -8.86
CA PRO A 155 -35.06 -20.92 -9.84
C PRO A 155 -35.62 -19.63 -9.21
N MET A 156 -35.16 -18.50 -9.75
CA MET A 156 -35.77 -17.19 -9.54
C MET A 156 -37.28 -17.23 -9.81
N ARG A 157 -38.07 -16.53 -8.99
CA ARG A 157 -39.30 -15.91 -9.47
C ARG A 157 -39.53 -14.55 -8.83
N SER A 158 -39.41 -13.55 -9.70
CA SER A 158 -39.83 -12.16 -9.60
C SER A 158 -41.25 -12.01 -9.04
N GLY A 159 -41.42 -11.06 -8.12
CA GLY A 159 -42.69 -10.54 -7.64
C GLY A 159 -42.49 -9.12 -7.13
N ALA A 160 -42.60 -8.16 -8.03
CA ALA A 160 -42.61 -6.74 -7.72
C ALA A 160 -43.92 -6.37 -7.01
N ALA A 161 -43.82 -5.65 -5.90
CA ALA A 161 -44.87 -4.76 -5.39
C ALA A 161 -44.25 -3.69 -4.46
N ASP A 162 -44.16 -2.48 -4.99
CA ASP A 162 -44.38 -1.18 -4.33
C ASP A 162 -43.88 -0.96 -2.89
N LEU A 163 -42.61 -0.54 -2.80
CA LEU A 163 -42.16 0.36 -1.73
C LEU A 163 -42.46 1.81 -2.14
N THR A 164 -43.65 2.31 -1.85
CA THR A 164 -43.93 3.76 -1.78
C THR A 164 -44.97 4.07 -0.70
N VAL A 165 -44.53 4.19 0.55
CA VAL A 165 -45.23 5.05 1.53
C VAL A 165 -44.19 5.90 2.26
N PRO A 166 -44.04 7.19 1.89
CA PRO A 166 -43.35 8.17 2.72
C PRO A 166 -44.32 8.65 3.81
N LEU A 167 -44.07 8.25 5.06
CA LEU A 167 -44.88 8.68 6.21
C LEU A 167 -44.11 9.73 7.01
N LEU A 168 -43.86 10.91 6.42
CA LEU A 168 -43.49 12.13 7.17
C LEU A 168 -43.51 13.41 6.29
N ALA A 169 -44.67 14.08 6.21
CA ALA A 169 -44.92 15.50 5.92
C ALA A 169 -46.36 15.64 5.39
N GLY A 170 -47.26 16.51 5.83
CA GLY A 170 -47.28 17.59 6.80
C GLY A 170 -48.64 18.29 6.65
N SER A 171 -49.15 18.97 7.69
CA SER A 171 -50.13 20.04 7.47
C SER A 171 -50.23 20.93 8.71
N GLY A 172 -49.39 21.94 8.74
CA GLY A 172 -49.60 23.12 9.56
C GLY A 172 -50.33 24.18 8.75
N GLY A 173 -51.35 24.80 9.35
CA GLY A 173 -51.81 26.14 9.00
C GLY A 173 -53.05 26.21 8.10
N GLY A 174 -54.22 26.45 8.70
CA GLY A 174 -55.41 26.86 7.95
C GLY A 174 -56.62 27.09 8.83
N ARG A 175 -56.90 28.36 9.13
CA ARG A 175 -58.02 28.85 9.94
C ARG A 175 -59.37 28.42 9.36
N GLY A 176 -60.23 27.84 10.18
CA GLY A 176 -61.62 27.50 9.84
C GLY A 176 -62.52 27.56 11.06
N ARG A 177 -63.28 28.64 11.17
CA ARG A 177 -64.31 28.93 12.18
C ARG A 177 -65.47 27.95 12.04
N GLY A 178 -65.74 27.14 13.06
CA GLY A 178 -66.84 26.17 13.07
C GLY A 178 -67.14 25.65 14.46
N THR A 179 -68.12 26.26 15.10
CA THR A 179 -68.80 25.81 16.32
C THR A 179 -69.37 24.39 16.18
N GLY A 180 -69.15 23.57 17.20
CA GLY A 180 -70.06 22.48 17.55
C GLY A 180 -69.44 21.08 17.48
N ASN A 181 -69.69 20.34 18.56
CA ASN A 181 -69.63 18.88 18.66
C ASN A 181 -68.28 18.25 19.07
N TRP A 182 -67.95 18.43 20.35
CA TRP A 182 -67.09 17.50 21.09
C TRP A 182 -67.87 16.21 21.37
N CYS A 183 -68.17 15.45 20.30
CA CYS A 183 -68.59 14.06 20.42
C CYS A 183 -67.33 13.20 20.35
N ALA A 184 -66.98 12.62 21.50
CA ALA A 184 -66.33 11.32 21.64
C ALA A 184 -65.49 10.85 20.43
N ALA A 185 -64.34 11.47 20.21
CA ALA A 185 -63.28 10.80 19.48
C ALA A 185 -62.77 9.68 20.41
N ALA A 186 -63.28 8.49 20.18
CA ALA A 186 -62.85 7.26 20.83
C ALA A 186 -61.32 7.25 20.90
N ALA A 187 -60.78 7.08 22.10
CA ALA A 187 -59.40 6.67 22.27
C ALA A 187 -59.13 5.51 21.31
N PRO A 188 -58.01 5.50 20.55
CA PRO A 188 -57.67 4.39 19.70
C PRO A 188 -57.64 3.15 20.59
N ARG A 189 -58.63 2.28 20.43
CA ARG A 189 -58.64 1.00 21.12
C ARG A 189 -57.45 0.22 20.57
N PRO A 190 -56.54 -0.29 21.40
CA PRO A 190 -55.54 -1.22 20.91
C PRO A 190 -56.33 -2.48 20.51
N THR A 191 -56.60 -2.62 19.22
CA THR A 191 -57.14 -3.86 18.63
C THR A 191 -56.02 -4.72 18.07
N VAL A 192 -54.79 -4.53 18.57
CA VAL A 192 -53.77 -5.56 18.44
C VAL A 192 -54.28 -6.69 19.33
N SER A 193 -54.59 -7.82 18.72
CA SER A 193 -55.03 -8.99 19.47
C SER A 193 -53.90 -9.39 20.44
N ASP A 194 -54.24 -9.81 21.66
CA ASP A 194 -53.24 -10.23 22.66
C ASP A 194 -52.33 -11.36 22.09
N GLU A 195 -52.84 -12.12 21.12
CA GLU A 195 -52.10 -13.13 20.33
C GLU A 195 -50.97 -12.52 19.48
N GLU A 196 -51.25 -11.48 18.68
CA GLU A 196 -50.25 -10.78 17.85
C GLU A 196 -49.16 -10.11 18.69
N PHE A 197 -49.52 -9.64 19.89
CA PHE A 197 -48.56 -9.07 20.82
C PHE A 197 -47.60 -10.13 21.39
N LEU A 198 -48.09 -11.34 21.67
CA LEU A 198 -47.26 -12.45 22.13
C LEU A 198 -46.31 -12.92 21.02
N GLU A 199 -46.78 -13.03 19.78
CA GLU A 199 -45.92 -13.38 18.64
C GLU A 199 -44.82 -12.33 18.41
N PHE A 200 -45.16 -11.04 18.49
CA PHE A 200 -44.17 -9.97 18.42
C PHE A 200 -43.16 -10.03 19.57
N ALA A 201 -43.63 -10.27 20.81
CA ALA A 201 -42.75 -10.38 21.97
C ALA A 201 -41.78 -11.57 21.85
N ASP A 202 -42.24 -12.70 21.30
CA ASP A 202 -41.40 -13.87 21.04
C ASP A 202 -40.40 -13.62 19.90
N GLU A 203 -40.79 -12.89 18.86
CA GLU A 203 -39.88 -12.49 17.78
C GLU A 203 -38.81 -11.50 18.27
N VAL A 204 -39.20 -10.52 19.10
CA VAL A 204 -38.25 -9.58 19.73
C VAL A 204 -37.25 -10.34 20.60
N ARG A 205 -37.71 -11.28 21.43
CA ARG A 205 -36.81 -12.12 22.24
C ARG A 205 -35.82 -12.92 21.40
N ARG A 206 -36.28 -13.54 20.31
CA ARG A 206 -35.38 -14.25 19.39
C ARG A 206 -34.36 -13.32 18.75
N ASN A 207 -34.76 -12.10 18.40
CA ASN A 207 -33.86 -11.13 17.80
C ASN A 207 -32.83 -10.61 18.82
N ASP A 208 -33.24 -10.41 20.07
CA ASP A 208 -32.34 -10.04 21.16
C ASP A 208 -31.31 -11.16 21.43
N ASP A 209 -31.72 -12.43 21.44
CA ASP A 209 -30.82 -13.58 21.58
C ASP A 209 -29.78 -13.63 20.43
N LEU A 210 -30.20 -13.33 19.20
CA LEU A 210 -29.30 -13.24 18.04
C LEU A 210 -28.35 -12.04 18.15
N ALA A 211 -28.82 -10.92 18.68
CA ALA A 211 -28.02 -9.73 18.90
C ALA A 211 -26.95 -9.98 19.97
N GLU A 212 -27.29 -10.63 21.08
CA GLU A 212 -26.34 -11.02 22.12
C GLU A 212 -25.27 -11.99 21.57
N ALA A 213 -25.69 -13.02 20.82
CA ALA A 213 -24.76 -13.95 20.19
C ALA A 213 -23.82 -13.25 19.18
N ALA A 214 -24.31 -12.23 18.47
CA ALA A 214 -23.49 -11.42 17.57
C ALA A 214 -22.49 -10.55 18.35
N LEU A 215 -22.90 -9.96 19.47
CA LEU A 215 -22.04 -9.16 20.34
C LEU A 215 -20.92 -10.00 20.95
N ASP A 216 -21.20 -11.22 21.41
CA ASP A 216 -20.19 -12.14 21.93
C ASP A 216 -19.13 -12.49 20.87
N ARG A 217 -19.58 -12.74 19.64
CA ARG A 217 -18.68 -12.98 18.51
C ARG A 217 -17.80 -11.77 18.20
N ILE A 218 -18.36 -10.57 18.28
CA ILE A 218 -17.61 -9.33 18.08
C ILE A 218 -16.60 -9.14 19.22
N ALA A 219 -17.01 -9.34 20.47
CA ALA A 219 -16.14 -9.22 21.64
C ALA A 219 -14.95 -10.18 21.55
N TYR A 220 -15.20 -11.44 21.18
CA TYR A 220 -14.15 -12.41 20.93
C TYR A 220 -13.21 -11.97 19.78
N GLY A 221 -13.79 -11.48 18.68
CA GLY A 221 -13.02 -10.95 17.55
C GLY A 221 -12.14 -9.75 17.94
N LEU A 222 -12.64 -8.87 18.82
CA LEU A 222 -11.93 -7.70 19.31
C LEU A 222 -10.77 -8.09 20.23
N SER A 223 -10.99 -9.05 21.15
CA SER A 223 -9.92 -9.59 22.00
C SER A 223 -8.80 -10.21 21.16
N ARG A 224 -9.15 -11.01 20.14
CA ARG A 224 -8.16 -11.60 19.24
C ARG A 224 -7.41 -10.54 18.43
N LEU A 225 -8.10 -9.47 17.99
CA LEU A 225 -7.45 -8.34 17.31
C LEU A 225 -6.50 -7.60 18.25
N HIS A 226 -6.88 -7.41 19.51
CA HIS A 226 -6.06 -6.79 20.54
C HIS A 226 -4.78 -7.60 20.80
N GLU A 227 -4.90 -8.91 21.01
CA GLU A 227 -3.75 -9.81 21.17
C GLU A 227 -2.83 -9.79 19.94
N ASN A 228 -3.40 -9.82 18.73
CA ASN A 228 -2.62 -9.68 17.50
C ASN A 228 -1.90 -8.33 17.43
N ALA A 229 -2.54 -7.23 17.85
CA ALA A 229 -1.90 -5.91 17.87
C ALA A 229 -0.73 -5.87 18.87
N LEU A 230 -0.89 -6.49 20.05
CA LEU A 230 0.21 -6.62 21.01
C LEU A 230 1.37 -7.44 20.44
N ASN A 231 1.09 -8.59 19.83
CA ASN A 231 2.10 -9.45 19.21
C ASN A 231 2.83 -8.73 18.06
N VAL A 232 2.12 -8.01 17.21
CA VAL A 232 2.73 -7.19 16.14
C VAL A 232 3.61 -6.10 16.73
N THR A 233 3.17 -5.45 17.82
CA THR A 233 3.96 -4.40 18.48
C THR A 233 5.26 -4.96 19.06
N SER A 234 5.21 -6.13 19.70
CA SER A 234 6.42 -6.78 20.21
C SER A 234 7.36 -7.23 19.09
N GLU A 235 6.82 -7.81 18.01
CA GLU A 235 7.60 -8.24 16.84
C GLU A 235 8.27 -7.05 16.16
N LEU A 236 7.56 -5.91 16.01
CA LEU A 236 8.13 -4.67 15.46
C LEU A 236 9.25 -4.12 16.34
N HIS A 237 9.13 -4.22 17.67
CA HIS A 237 10.19 -3.82 18.58
C HIS A 237 11.43 -4.69 18.40
N THR A 238 11.27 -6.02 18.37
CA THR A 238 12.35 -6.97 18.09
C THR A 238 12.98 -6.72 16.71
N GLN A 239 12.18 -6.48 15.68
CA GLN A 239 12.67 -6.19 14.34
C GLN A 239 13.44 -4.87 14.28
N ARG A 240 13.05 -3.86 15.07
CA ARG A 240 13.80 -2.61 15.19
C ARG A 240 15.17 -2.83 15.80
N GLU A 241 15.26 -3.58 16.89
CA GLU A 241 16.52 -3.93 17.53
C GLU A 241 17.45 -4.67 16.56
N LEU A 242 16.92 -5.66 15.82
CA LEU A 242 17.68 -6.37 14.79
C LEU A 242 18.15 -5.45 13.66
N LEU A 243 17.37 -4.43 13.31
CA LEU A 243 17.71 -3.48 12.25
C LEU A 243 18.84 -2.55 12.70
N ASP A 244 18.80 -2.06 13.95
CA ASP A 244 19.89 -1.29 14.56
C ASP A 244 21.19 -2.12 14.60
N ASP A 245 21.07 -3.43 14.90
CA ASP A 245 22.18 -4.38 14.92
C ASP A 245 22.80 -4.57 13.52
N VAL A 246 21.96 -4.67 12.49
CA VAL A 246 22.37 -4.73 11.09
C VAL A 246 23.02 -3.43 10.64
N GLU A 247 22.47 -2.27 11.02
CA GLU A 247 23.06 -0.97 10.75
C GLU A 247 24.46 -0.85 11.37
N GLY A 248 24.63 -1.30 12.62
CA GLY A 248 25.93 -1.37 13.29
C GLY A 248 26.93 -2.26 12.53
N LYS A 249 26.48 -3.43 12.05
CA LYS A 249 27.31 -4.34 11.24
C LYS A 249 27.67 -3.71 9.88
N VAL A 250 26.73 -3.05 9.21
CA VAL A 250 26.95 -2.35 7.93
C VAL A 250 27.92 -1.19 8.09
N ASN A 251 27.78 -0.39 9.14
CA ASN A 251 28.73 0.68 9.45
C ASN A 251 30.13 0.09 9.71
N THR A 252 30.22 -1.02 10.43
CA THR A 252 31.49 -1.72 10.67
C THR A 252 32.12 -2.22 9.37
N THR A 253 31.35 -2.85 8.47
CA THR A 253 31.87 -3.29 7.16
C THR A 253 32.26 -2.12 6.28
N HIS A 254 31.49 -1.03 6.27
CA HIS A 254 31.81 0.18 5.53
C HIS A 254 33.12 0.82 6.03
N THR A 255 33.35 0.90 7.35
CA THR A 255 34.64 1.39 7.88
C THR A 255 35.81 0.45 7.53
N LYS A 256 35.60 -0.87 7.49
CA LYS A 256 36.62 -1.84 7.05
C LYS A 256 36.93 -1.67 5.56
N LEU A 257 35.90 -1.55 4.71
CA LEU A 257 36.05 -1.31 3.28
C LEU A 257 36.73 0.02 2.99
N SER A 258 36.37 1.09 3.69
CA SER A 258 37.03 2.40 3.59
C SER A 258 38.51 2.31 3.95
N ARG A 259 38.85 1.62 5.05
CA ARG A 259 40.24 1.37 5.45
C ARG A 259 41.00 0.53 4.42
N MET A 260 40.39 -0.50 3.85
CA MET A 260 41.01 -1.31 2.79
C MET A 260 41.22 -0.49 1.51
N ASN A 261 40.25 0.31 1.10
CA ASN A 261 40.36 1.18 -0.06
C ASN A 261 41.48 2.23 0.14
N ALA A 262 41.57 2.82 1.33
CA ALA A 262 42.68 3.72 1.69
C ALA A 262 44.05 3.03 1.62
N ARG A 263 44.16 1.78 2.11
CA ARG A 263 45.40 0.98 2.00
C ARG A 263 45.76 0.67 0.56
N LEU A 264 44.78 0.26 -0.25
CA LEU A 264 44.97 0.02 -1.69
C LEU A 264 45.47 1.27 -2.40
N ARG A 265 44.86 2.44 -2.15
CA ARG A 265 45.31 3.72 -2.71
C ARG A 265 46.73 4.06 -2.29
N LYS A 266 47.09 3.80 -1.02
CA LYS A 266 48.46 4.01 -0.52
C LYS A 266 49.47 3.11 -1.24
N LEU A 267 49.17 1.81 -1.39
CA LEU A 267 50.03 0.87 -2.12
C LEU A 267 50.17 1.26 -3.60
N LEU A 268 49.10 1.72 -4.23
CA LEU A 268 49.09 2.14 -5.63
C LEU A 268 49.89 3.44 -5.81
N ALA A 269 49.85 4.36 -4.84
CA ALA A 269 50.67 5.57 -4.84
C ALA A 269 52.16 5.27 -4.59
N GLU A 270 52.47 4.30 -3.73
CA GLU A 270 53.83 3.89 -3.42
C GLU A 270 54.49 3.19 -4.62
N LYS A 271 53.75 2.31 -5.31
CA LYS A 271 54.20 1.68 -6.55
C LYS A 271 54.56 2.72 -7.63
N LYS A 272 53.75 3.78 -7.80
CA LYS A 272 54.04 4.85 -8.77
C LYS A 272 55.38 5.57 -8.51
N LYS A 273 55.80 5.69 -7.25
CA LYS A 273 57.11 6.28 -6.91
C LYS A 273 58.25 5.35 -7.32
N CYS A 274 58.11 4.05 -7.06
CA CYS A 274 59.10 3.06 -7.50
C CYS A 274 59.23 3.02 -9.03
N ASP A 275 58.11 3.06 -9.76
CA ASP A 275 58.13 3.11 -11.22
C ASP A 275 58.87 4.37 -11.72
N TRP A 276 58.63 5.53 -11.11
CA TRP A 276 59.35 6.77 -11.45
C TRP A 276 60.86 6.67 -11.23
N PHE A 277 61.30 6.10 -10.10
CA PHE A 277 62.73 5.85 -9.85
C PHE A 277 63.34 4.87 -10.87
N MET A 278 62.59 3.81 -11.22
CA MET A 278 63.04 2.84 -12.22
C MET A 278 63.21 3.49 -13.60
N TYR A 279 62.26 4.34 -14.03
CA TYR A 279 62.38 5.11 -15.26
C TYR A 279 63.57 6.08 -15.24
N ALA A 280 63.77 6.81 -14.14
CA ALA A 280 64.91 7.73 -13.99
C ALA A 280 66.26 6.99 -14.07
N PHE A 281 66.36 5.82 -13.44
CA PHE A 281 67.55 4.97 -13.49
C PHE A 281 67.82 4.43 -14.90
N CYS A 282 66.78 3.94 -15.60
CA CYS A 282 66.89 3.52 -17.00
C CYS A 282 67.34 4.67 -17.92
N CYS A 283 66.80 5.87 -17.75
CA CYS A 283 67.23 7.04 -18.52
C CYS A 283 68.71 7.39 -18.26
N ALA A 284 69.16 7.34 -17.00
CA ALA A 284 70.57 7.60 -16.66
C ALA A 284 71.52 6.57 -17.30
N LEU A 285 71.15 5.29 -17.30
CA LEU A 285 71.93 4.24 -17.97
C LEU A 285 72.00 4.45 -19.49
N LEU A 286 70.88 4.78 -20.13
CA LEU A 286 70.85 5.08 -21.57
C LEU A 286 71.74 6.28 -21.93
N LEU A 287 71.67 7.36 -21.14
CA LEU A 287 72.55 8.52 -21.34
C LEU A 287 74.02 8.15 -21.16
N GLY A 288 74.36 7.30 -20.18
CA GLY A 288 75.71 6.79 -19.98
C GLY A 288 76.23 6.00 -21.19
N VAL A 289 75.41 5.12 -21.76
CA VAL A 289 75.77 4.37 -22.97
C VAL A 289 75.98 5.30 -24.18
N VAL A 290 75.10 6.27 -24.37
CA VAL A 290 75.23 7.26 -25.47
C VAL A 290 76.51 8.08 -25.30
N ALA A 291 76.83 8.52 -24.09
CA ALA A 291 78.07 9.26 -23.81
C ALA A 291 79.32 8.41 -24.08
N ALA A 292 79.33 7.14 -23.68
CA ALA A 292 80.44 6.22 -23.95
C ALA A 292 80.68 6.02 -25.46
N ILE A 293 79.60 5.85 -26.24
CA ILE A 293 79.68 5.75 -27.70
C ILE A 293 80.22 7.04 -28.31
N ALA A 294 79.77 8.21 -27.83
CA ALA A 294 80.24 9.51 -28.34
C ALA A 294 81.74 9.74 -28.05
N VAL A 295 82.24 9.29 -26.90
CA VAL A 295 83.68 9.36 -26.56
C VAL A 295 84.50 8.41 -27.44
N LEU A 296 84.01 7.19 -27.66
CA LEU A 296 84.65 6.21 -28.55
C LEU A 296 84.70 6.65 -30.01
N LEU A 297 83.69 7.38 -30.50
CA LEU A 297 83.69 7.94 -31.86
C LEU A 297 84.61 9.14 -32.02
N LYS A 298 84.95 9.81 -30.92
CA LYS A 298 85.78 11.01 -30.90
C LYS A 298 87.26 10.70 -30.64
N SER A 299 87.57 9.52 -30.11
CA SER A 299 88.94 9.02 -29.88
C SER A 299 89.42 8.24 -31.09
#